data_AF-A0A4Q6BPZ0-F1
#
_entry.id   AF-A0A4Q6BPZ0-F1
#
_cell.length_a   1.000
_cell.length_b   1.000
_cell.length_c   1.000
_cell.angle_alpha   90.00
_cell.angle_beta   90.00
_cell.angle_gamma   90.00
#
_symmetry.space_group_name_H-M   'P 1'
#
loop_
_entity.id
_entity.type
_entity.pdbx_description
1 polymer ?
#
loop_
_entity_poly.entity_id
_entity_poly.type
_entity_poly.pdbx_seq_one_letter_code
_entity_poly.pdbx_strand_id
1 'polypeptide(L)'
;MMGNQGVGIRLSKVSEYCASLYNVLKEFEGVITQENAAIGRSDLAELESITDEKIVFGEKVKKQIRALKEAMDHLAIEVGSTGIDTNDDRQLTNWVALIREPLLAAHPELDADLKAMENWAQKLKELRLHIFAKVETNAYLVQKLLVYHRETYAFWQAVARESESVYGQTGKTKYGNGPQKSILNVRT
;
A
#
# COMPACT_ATOMS: atom_id res chain seq x y z
N MET A 1 -20.14 -41.73 -0.49
CA MET A 1 -20.24 -40.65 0.53
C MET A 1 -18.87 -40.00 0.84
N MET A 2 -17.96 -39.86 -0.14
CA MET A 2 -16.67 -39.15 0.05
C MET A 2 -16.69 -37.68 -0.44
N GLY A 3 -17.78 -37.23 -1.06
CA GLY A 3 -17.89 -35.87 -1.65
C GLY A 3 -18.06 -34.74 -0.65
N ASN A 4 -18.94 -34.89 0.35
CA ASN A 4 -19.31 -33.78 1.25
C ASN A 4 -18.17 -33.34 2.20
N GLN A 5 -17.32 -34.27 2.67
CA GLN A 5 -16.20 -33.90 3.55
C GLN A 5 -15.08 -33.18 2.79
N GLY A 6 -14.86 -33.50 1.51
CA GLY A 6 -13.82 -32.86 0.69
C GLY A 6 -14.09 -31.37 0.46
N VAL A 7 -15.30 -31.05 -0.02
CA VAL A 7 -15.71 -29.68 -0.36
C VAL A 7 -15.71 -28.78 0.88
N GLY A 8 -16.22 -29.26 2.02
CA GLY A 8 -16.17 -28.51 3.28
C GLY A 8 -14.75 -28.20 3.76
N ILE A 9 -13.84 -29.18 3.66
CA ILE A 9 -12.41 -28.98 3.99
C ILE A 9 -11.78 -27.94 3.06
N ARG A 10 -12.07 -27.97 1.76
CA ARG A 10 -11.57 -26.96 0.80
C ARG A 10 -12.09 -25.57 1.10
N LEU A 11 -13.38 -25.43 1.41
CA LEU A 11 -13.99 -24.14 1.78
C LEU A 11 -13.36 -23.57 3.07
N SER A 12 -13.13 -24.42 4.07
CA SER A 12 -12.40 -24.04 5.29
C SER A 12 -10.99 -23.55 4.95
N LYS A 13 -10.30 -24.24 4.04
CA LYS A 13 -8.94 -23.86 3.62
C LYS A 13 -8.91 -22.48 2.96
N VAL A 14 -9.88 -22.17 2.10
CA VAL A 14 -10.00 -20.85 1.50
C VAL A 14 -10.20 -19.78 2.58
N SER A 15 -11.07 -20.05 3.56
CA SER A 15 -11.31 -19.14 4.69
C SER A 15 -10.04 -18.92 5.55
N GLU A 16 -9.26 -19.97 5.81
CA GLU A 16 -7.96 -19.87 6.49
C GLU A 16 -6.99 -18.95 5.74
N TYR A 17 -6.89 -19.10 4.41
CA TYR A 17 -6.03 -18.24 3.60
C TYR A 17 -6.53 -16.79 3.53
N CYS A 18 -7.85 -16.57 3.52
CA CYS A 18 -8.40 -15.22 3.66
C CYS A 18 -8.01 -14.57 4.99
N ALA A 19 -8.13 -15.31 6.10
CA ALA A 19 -7.74 -14.81 7.43
C ALA A 19 -6.23 -14.55 7.53
N SER A 20 -5.41 -15.44 6.98
CA SER A 20 -3.95 -15.28 6.91
C SER A 20 -3.56 -14.04 6.10
N LEU A 21 -4.15 -13.85 4.91
CA LEU A 21 -3.94 -12.66 4.09
C LEU A 21 -4.37 -11.39 4.82
N TYR A 22 -5.50 -11.42 5.53
CA TYR A 22 -5.99 -10.29 6.32
C TYR A 22 -4.99 -9.89 7.40
N ASN A 23 -4.44 -10.85 8.15
CA ASN A 23 -3.45 -10.58 9.18
C ASN A 23 -2.17 -9.96 8.59
N VAL A 24 -1.66 -10.51 7.49
CA VAL A 24 -0.48 -9.95 6.79
C VAL A 24 -0.75 -8.52 6.32
N LEU A 25 -1.94 -8.24 5.77
CA LEU A 25 -2.32 -6.88 5.36
C LEU A 25 -2.48 -5.94 6.57
N LYS A 26 -2.97 -6.42 7.71
CA LYS A 26 -3.06 -5.63 8.95
C LYS A 26 -1.71 -5.27 9.51
N GLU A 27 -0.75 -6.19 9.51
CA GLU A 27 0.63 -5.89 9.87
C GLU A 27 1.25 -4.86 8.91
N PHE A 28 1.02 -5.03 7.60
CA PHE A 28 1.47 -4.07 6.59
C PHE A 28 0.85 -2.67 6.80
N GLU A 29 -0.42 -2.58 7.19
CA GLU A 29 -1.06 -1.31 7.56
C GLU A 29 -0.30 -0.58 8.69
N GLY A 30 0.25 -1.34 9.65
CA GLY A 30 1.10 -0.84 10.71
C GLY A 30 2.38 -0.19 10.16
N VAL A 31 3.06 -0.86 9.23
CA VAL A 31 4.26 -0.35 8.55
C VAL A 31 3.96 0.95 7.78
N ILE A 32 2.84 1.02 7.05
CA ILE A 32 2.43 2.24 6.33
C ILE A 32 2.10 3.38 7.30
N THR A 33 1.57 3.07 8.49
CA THR A 33 1.30 4.07 9.52
C THR A 33 2.60 4.59 10.14
N GLN A 34 3.59 3.72 10.34
CA GLN A 34 4.94 4.12 10.76
C GLN A 34 5.62 5.01 9.71
N GLU A 35 5.48 4.67 8.42
CA GLU A 35 5.99 5.47 7.31
C GLU A 35 5.45 6.90 7.36
N ASN A 36 4.14 7.07 7.60
CA ASN A 36 3.53 8.38 7.72
C ASN A 36 4.17 9.23 8.85
N ALA A 37 4.41 8.60 10.01
CA ALA A 37 5.02 9.25 11.15
C ALA A 37 6.50 9.61 10.89
N ALA A 38 7.25 8.73 10.24
CA ALA A 38 8.64 8.96 9.85
C ALA A 38 8.77 10.09 8.81
N ILE A 39 7.85 10.15 7.82
CA ILE A 39 7.74 11.27 6.87
C ILE A 39 7.54 12.59 7.62
N GLY A 40 6.62 12.62 8.60
CA GLY A 40 6.33 13.81 9.41
C GLY A 40 7.53 14.32 10.23
N ARG A 41 8.47 13.43 10.58
CA ARG A 41 9.72 13.78 11.27
C ARG A 41 10.90 14.01 10.33
N SER A 42 10.74 13.77 9.03
CA SER A 42 11.83 13.77 8.05
C SER A 42 12.99 12.83 8.44
N ASP A 43 12.69 11.68 9.06
CA ASP A 43 13.69 10.68 9.46
C ASP A 43 14.07 9.77 8.29
N LEU A 44 15.16 10.12 7.60
CA LEU A 44 15.59 9.38 6.41
C LEU A 44 16.01 7.94 6.72
N ALA A 45 16.69 7.70 7.85
CA ALA A 45 17.18 6.37 8.20
C ALA A 45 16.01 5.42 8.53
N GLU A 46 15.00 5.92 9.24
CA GLU A 46 13.78 5.16 9.51
C GLU A 46 13.00 4.88 8.21
N LEU A 47 12.92 5.84 7.28
CA LEU A 47 12.26 5.65 5.98
C LEU A 47 12.94 4.58 5.10
N GLU A 48 14.27 4.49 5.13
CA GLU A 48 15.00 3.41 4.46
C GLU A 48 14.66 2.04 5.06
N SER A 49 14.71 1.91 6.39
CA SER A 49 14.33 0.67 7.09
C SER A 49 12.88 0.25 6.78
N ILE A 50 11.95 1.20 6.82
CA ILE A 50 10.54 0.97 6.50
C ILE A 50 10.37 0.53 5.03
N THR A 51 11.17 1.06 4.12
CA THR A 51 11.13 0.67 2.70
C THR A 51 11.51 -0.80 2.53
N ASP A 52 12.56 -1.26 3.22
CA ASP A 52 12.97 -2.66 3.21
C ASP A 52 11.87 -3.57 3.81
N GLU A 53 11.24 -3.16 4.91
CA GLU A 53 10.11 -3.88 5.50
C GLU A 53 8.92 -3.98 4.52
N LYS A 54 8.59 -2.90 3.80
CA LYS A 54 7.52 -2.90 2.79
C LYS A 54 7.81 -3.89 1.66
N ILE A 55 9.06 -4.04 1.23
CA ILE A 55 9.46 -5.04 0.22
C ILE A 55 9.21 -6.46 0.76
N VAL A 56 9.63 -6.74 2.00
CA VAL A 56 9.40 -8.05 2.64
C VAL A 56 7.90 -8.36 2.75
N PHE A 57 7.09 -7.39 3.16
CA PHE A 57 5.63 -7.56 3.20
C PHE A 57 5.03 -7.75 1.81
N GLY A 58 5.54 -7.08 0.78
CA GLY A 58 5.14 -7.29 -0.61
C GLY A 58 5.26 -8.75 -1.04
N GLU A 59 6.36 -9.41 -0.69
CA GLU A 59 6.56 -10.84 -0.97
C GLU A 59 5.66 -11.74 -0.12
N LYS A 60 5.44 -11.42 1.17
CA LYS A 60 4.48 -12.13 2.03
C LYS A 60 3.07 -12.08 1.45
N VAL A 61 2.61 -10.89 1.03
CA VAL A 61 1.28 -10.69 0.43
C VAL A 61 1.15 -11.50 -0.86
N LYS A 62 2.13 -11.43 -1.77
CA LYS A 62 2.15 -12.23 -3.01
C LYS A 62 2.02 -13.73 -2.72
N LYS A 63 2.76 -14.24 -1.73
CA LYS A 63 2.71 -15.65 -1.32
C LYS A 63 1.30 -16.04 -0.83
N GLN A 64 0.68 -15.22 0.02
CA GLN A 64 -0.68 -15.50 0.53
C GLN A 64 -1.73 -15.43 -0.58
N ILE A 65 -1.62 -14.47 -1.51
CA ILE A 65 -2.53 -14.38 -2.66
C ILE A 65 -2.42 -15.62 -3.55
N ARG A 66 -1.21 -16.13 -3.82
CA ARG A 66 -1.04 -17.36 -4.60
C ARG A 66 -1.69 -18.57 -3.91
N ALA A 67 -1.44 -18.75 -2.62
CA ALA A 67 -2.04 -19.84 -1.85
C ALA A 67 -3.57 -19.75 -1.81
N LEU A 68 -4.12 -18.53 -1.69
CA LEU A 68 -5.56 -18.29 -1.75
C LEU A 68 -6.13 -18.64 -3.12
N LYS A 69 -5.49 -18.19 -4.21
CA LYS A 69 -5.91 -18.51 -5.58
C LYS A 69 -5.91 -20.02 -5.83
N GLU A 70 -4.83 -20.72 -5.45
CA GLU A 70 -4.75 -22.18 -5.57
C GLU A 70 -5.88 -22.88 -4.81
N ALA A 71 -6.20 -22.44 -3.58
CA ALA A 71 -7.29 -23.02 -2.80
C ALA A 71 -8.67 -22.74 -3.44
N MET A 72 -8.88 -21.55 -3.98
CA MET A 72 -10.10 -21.19 -4.72
C MET A 72 -10.26 -22.02 -5.98
N ASP A 73 -9.18 -22.25 -6.74
CA ASP A 73 -9.19 -23.05 -7.96
C ASP A 73 -9.51 -24.52 -7.66
N HIS A 74 -8.91 -25.08 -6.61
CA HIS A 74 -9.23 -26.44 -6.17
C HIS A 74 -10.71 -26.59 -5.80
N LEU A 75 -11.27 -25.63 -5.06
CA LEU A 75 -12.68 -25.66 -4.72
C LEU A 75 -13.54 -25.48 -5.98
N ALA A 76 -13.22 -24.54 -6.87
CA ALA A 76 -13.97 -24.30 -8.10
C ALA A 76 -14.06 -25.56 -8.99
N ILE A 77 -12.97 -26.33 -9.11
CA ILE A 77 -12.95 -27.61 -9.83
C ILE A 77 -13.93 -28.61 -9.18
N GLU A 78 -13.94 -28.71 -7.85
CA GLU A 78 -14.82 -29.63 -7.13
C GLU A 78 -16.30 -29.24 -7.26
N VAL A 79 -16.64 -27.94 -7.35
CA VAL A 79 -18.03 -27.47 -7.56
C VAL A 79 -18.44 -27.38 -9.04
N GLY A 80 -17.54 -27.73 -9.97
CA GLY A 80 -17.82 -27.66 -11.41
C GLY A 80 -17.92 -26.24 -11.97
N SER A 81 -17.34 -25.24 -11.29
CA SER A 81 -17.28 -23.86 -11.76
C SER A 81 -16.04 -23.66 -12.65
N THR A 82 -16.21 -22.99 -13.78
CA THR A 82 -15.07 -22.47 -14.54
C THR A 82 -14.45 -21.32 -13.74
N GLY A 83 -13.16 -21.44 -13.41
CA GLY A 83 -12.45 -20.42 -12.65
C GLY A 83 -12.50 -19.06 -13.34
N ILE A 84 -12.72 -17.99 -12.58
CA ILE A 84 -12.47 -16.62 -13.05
C ILE A 84 -11.02 -16.27 -12.74
N ASP A 85 -10.16 -16.34 -13.76
CA ASP A 85 -8.82 -15.77 -13.68
C ASP A 85 -8.88 -14.30 -14.11
N THR A 86 -9.05 -13.42 -13.13
CA THR A 86 -8.97 -11.97 -13.33
C THR A 86 -8.08 -11.39 -12.24
N ASN A 87 -7.30 -10.36 -12.55
CA ASN A 87 -6.57 -9.61 -11.52
C ASN A 87 -7.42 -8.46 -10.95
N ASP A 88 -8.74 -8.58 -11.01
CA ASP A 88 -9.67 -7.53 -10.55
C ASP A 88 -9.79 -7.53 -9.02
N ASP A 89 -9.98 -6.35 -8.46
CA ASP A 89 -10.18 -6.08 -7.04
C ASP A 89 -11.42 -6.76 -6.47
N ARG A 90 -12.37 -7.08 -7.36
CA ARG A 90 -13.61 -7.78 -7.02
C ARG A 90 -13.51 -9.30 -7.17
N GLN A 91 -12.34 -9.85 -7.52
CA GLN A 91 -12.18 -11.26 -7.85
C GLN A 91 -12.73 -12.19 -6.76
N LEU A 92 -12.40 -11.95 -5.49
CA LEU A 92 -12.86 -12.81 -4.39
C LEU A 92 -14.38 -12.69 -4.16
N THR A 93 -14.93 -11.48 -4.13
CA THR A 93 -16.39 -11.27 -3.95
C THR A 93 -17.20 -11.84 -5.11
N ASN A 94 -16.74 -11.62 -6.35
CA ASN A 94 -17.37 -12.16 -7.55
C ASN A 94 -17.28 -13.69 -7.57
N TRP A 95 -16.13 -14.25 -7.19
CA TRP A 95 -15.94 -15.69 -7.10
C TRP A 95 -16.88 -16.32 -6.07
N VAL A 96 -17.06 -15.72 -4.89
CA VAL A 96 -18.00 -16.24 -3.88
C VAL A 96 -19.43 -16.24 -4.42
N ALA A 97 -19.84 -15.17 -5.10
CA ALA A 97 -21.15 -15.08 -5.73
C ALA A 97 -21.37 -16.17 -6.80
N LEU A 98 -20.33 -16.47 -7.59
CA LEU A 98 -20.39 -17.51 -8.62
C LEU A 98 -20.53 -18.92 -8.06
N ILE A 99 -19.76 -19.25 -7.02
CA ILE A 99 -19.77 -20.60 -6.47
C ILE A 99 -20.99 -20.86 -5.58
N ARG A 100 -21.70 -19.81 -5.14
CA ARG A 100 -22.79 -19.92 -4.15
C ARG A 100 -23.92 -20.84 -4.59
N GLU A 101 -24.55 -20.55 -5.72
CA GLU A 101 -25.67 -21.35 -6.22
C GLU A 101 -25.31 -22.82 -6.44
N PRO A 102 -24.24 -23.17 -7.18
CA PRO A 102 -23.86 -24.56 -7.37
C PRO A 102 -23.43 -25.25 -6.07
N LEU A 103 -22.74 -24.55 -5.17
CA LEU A 103 -22.33 -25.12 -3.88
C LEU A 103 -23.53 -25.45 -3.00
N LEU A 104 -24.49 -24.52 -2.84
CA LEU A 104 -25.65 -24.74 -1.97
C LEU A 104 -26.68 -25.69 -2.57
N ALA A 105 -26.74 -25.82 -3.89
CA ALA A 105 -27.55 -26.85 -4.53
C ALA A 105 -27.04 -28.27 -4.21
N ALA A 106 -25.72 -28.46 -4.14
CA ALA A 106 -25.09 -29.74 -3.83
C ALA A 106 -24.87 -29.99 -2.33
N HIS A 107 -24.61 -28.93 -1.56
CA HIS A 107 -24.22 -28.95 -0.15
C HIS A 107 -24.90 -27.80 0.65
N PRO A 108 -26.23 -27.88 0.90
CA PRO A 108 -26.96 -26.85 1.63
C PRO A 108 -26.42 -26.58 3.05
N GLU A 109 -25.76 -27.58 3.66
CA GLU A 109 -25.18 -27.49 5.00
C GLU A 109 -24.04 -26.46 5.11
N LEU A 110 -23.44 -26.06 3.99
CA LEU A 110 -22.28 -25.14 3.96
C LEU A 110 -22.67 -23.65 3.92
N ASP A 111 -23.97 -23.30 4.00
CA ASP A 111 -24.42 -21.90 3.93
C ASP A 111 -23.80 -21.00 5.01
N ALA A 112 -23.58 -21.52 6.21
CA ALA A 112 -22.93 -20.78 7.30
C ALA A 112 -21.46 -20.47 6.98
N ASP A 113 -20.72 -21.46 6.47
CA ASP A 113 -19.31 -21.31 6.12
C ASP A 113 -19.14 -20.39 4.91
N LEU A 114 -20.05 -20.48 3.93
CA LEU A 114 -20.06 -19.58 2.78
C LEU A 114 -20.32 -18.13 3.18
N LYS A 115 -21.29 -17.88 4.09
CA LYS A 115 -21.52 -16.54 4.66
C LYS A 115 -20.30 -16.03 5.43
N ALA A 116 -19.60 -16.89 6.16
CA ALA A 116 -18.34 -16.52 6.82
C ALA A 116 -17.27 -16.11 5.80
N MET A 117 -17.20 -16.81 4.66
CA MET A 117 -16.30 -16.46 3.57
C MET A 117 -16.66 -15.12 2.90
N GLU A 118 -17.95 -14.83 2.68
CA GLU A 118 -18.40 -13.53 2.18
C GLU A 118 -17.96 -12.38 3.09
N ASN A 119 -18.09 -12.58 4.40
CA ASN A 119 -17.61 -11.62 5.39
C ASN A 119 -16.09 -11.40 5.29
N TRP A 120 -15.32 -12.47 5.07
CA TRP A 120 -13.88 -12.35 4.84
C TRP A 120 -13.54 -11.58 3.56
N ALA A 121 -14.26 -11.84 2.47
CA ALA A 121 -14.07 -11.13 1.21
C ALA A 121 -14.30 -9.61 1.38
N GLN A 122 -15.36 -9.24 2.10
CA GLN A 122 -15.66 -7.84 2.40
C GLN A 122 -14.59 -7.20 3.29
N LYS A 123 -14.16 -7.87 4.36
CA LYS A 123 -13.09 -7.39 5.25
C LYS A 123 -11.77 -7.14 4.52
N LEU A 124 -11.38 -8.05 3.62
CA LEU A 124 -10.17 -7.91 2.81
C LEU A 124 -10.25 -6.73 1.85
N LYS A 125 -11.40 -6.55 1.20
CA LYS A 125 -11.66 -5.40 0.33
C LYS A 125 -11.55 -4.07 1.08
N GLU A 126 -12.24 -3.96 2.22
CA GLU A 126 -12.21 -2.76 3.05
C GLU A 126 -10.78 -2.43 3.53
N LEU A 127 -10.07 -3.45 4.04
CA LEU A 127 -8.70 -3.29 4.52
C LEU A 127 -7.76 -2.82 3.40
N ARG A 128 -7.87 -3.41 2.21
CA ARG A 128 -7.05 -3.01 1.07
C ARG A 128 -7.30 -1.56 0.67
N LEU A 129 -8.57 -1.15 0.55
CA LEU A 129 -8.90 0.23 0.21
C LEU A 129 -8.32 1.22 1.22
N HIS A 130 -8.43 0.88 2.51
CA HIS A 130 -7.89 1.70 3.60
C HIS A 130 -6.35 1.80 3.55
N ILE A 131 -5.65 0.68 3.33
CA ILE A 131 -4.19 0.67 3.15
C ILE A 131 -3.79 1.52 1.94
N PHE A 132 -4.49 1.37 0.81
CA PHE A 132 -4.16 2.07 -0.43
C PHE A 132 -4.28 3.59 -0.25
N ALA A 133 -5.34 4.07 0.38
CA ALA A 133 -5.51 5.49 0.70
C ALA A 133 -4.35 6.03 1.57
N LYS A 134 -3.85 5.25 2.54
CA LYS A 134 -2.69 5.63 3.35
C LYS A 134 -1.40 5.68 2.53
N VAL A 135 -1.18 4.69 1.66
CA VAL A 135 -0.02 4.66 0.74
C VAL A 135 -0.03 5.89 -0.18
N GLU A 136 -1.18 6.24 -0.76
CA GLU A 136 -1.33 7.43 -1.60
C GLU A 136 -1.03 8.72 -0.82
N THR A 137 -1.53 8.80 0.43
CA THR A 137 -1.26 9.93 1.32
C THR A 137 0.24 10.07 1.60
N ASN A 138 0.92 8.97 1.93
CA ASN A 138 2.36 8.98 2.17
C ASN A 138 3.14 9.40 0.93
N ALA A 139 2.79 8.86 -0.25
CA ALA A 139 3.43 9.23 -1.51
C ALA A 139 3.26 10.73 -1.81
N TYR A 140 2.07 11.27 -1.58
CA TYR A 140 1.80 12.71 -1.71
C TYR A 140 2.66 13.55 -0.77
N LEU A 141 2.79 13.15 0.50
CA LEU A 141 3.60 13.88 1.48
C LEU A 141 5.08 13.89 1.11
N VAL A 142 5.62 12.75 0.67
CA VAL A 142 7.01 12.66 0.15
C VAL A 142 7.19 13.59 -1.05
N GLN A 143 6.26 13.60 -1.99
CA GLN A 143 6.32 14.49 -3.15
C GLN A 143 6.32 15.97 -2.72
N LYS A 144 5.49 16.34 -1.74
CA LYS A 144 5.44 17.71 -1.20
C LYS A 144 6.75 18.11 -0.52
N LEU A 145 7.35 17.24 0.29
CA LEU A 145 8.64 17.48 0.91
C LEU A 145 9.74 17.71 -0.13
N LEU A 146 9.77 16.91 -1.20
CA LEU A 146 10.73 17.09 -2.30
C LEU A 146 10.57 18.44 -3.00
N VAL A 147 9.33 18.91 -3.18
CA VAL A 147 9.07 20.25 -3.74
C VAL A 147 9.63 21.34 -2.82
N TYR A 148 9.34 21.28 -1.52
CA TYR A 148 9.85 22.25 -0.55
C TYR A 148 11.38 22.25 -0.45
N HIS A 149 12.03 21.09 -0.54
CA HIS A 149 13.48 21.02 -0.59
C HIS A 149 14.05 21.68 -1.85
N ARG A 150 13.41 21.52 -3.01
CA ARG A 150 13.84 22.18 -4.26
C ARG A 150 13.68 23.70 -4.17
N GLU A 151 12.58 24.18 -3.61
CA GLU A 151 12.35 25.61 -3.38
C GLU A 151 13.38 26.21 -2.41
N THR A 152 13.66 25.50 -1.32
CA THR A 152 14.68 25.88 -0.34
C THR A 152 16.07 25.95 -0.98
N TYR A 153 16.42 24.97 -1.81
CA TYR A 153 17.68 24.95 -2.55
C TYR A 153 17.78 26.13 -3.53
N ALA A 154 16.72 26.40 -4.29
CA ALA A 154 16.67 27.53 -5.22
C ALA A 154 16.81 28.88 -4.48
N PHE A 155 16.17 29.01 -3.31
CA PHE A 155 16.31 30.18 -2.44
C PHE A 155 17.78 30.39 -2.03
N TRP A 156 18.44 29.37 -1.47
CA TRP A 156 19.83 29.49 -1.05
C TRP A 156 20.80 29.74 -2.21
N GLN A 157 20.54 29.16 -3.39
CA GLN A 157 21.31 29.49 -4.60
C GLN A 157 21.15 30.95 -5.02
N ALA A 158 19.94 31.51 -4.92
CA ALA A 158 19.70 32.91 -5.23
C ALA A 158 20.44 33.83 -4.24
N VAL A 159 20.36 33.52 -2.95
CA VAL A 159 21.11 34.24 -1.89
C VAL A 159 22.62 34.19 -2.15
N ALA A 160 23.17 33.02 -2.48
CA ALA A 160 24.60 32.87 -2.78
C ALA A 160 25.01 33.70 -4.01
N ARG A 161 24.24 33.66 -5.10
CA ARG A 161 24.50 34.44 -6.32
C ARG A 161 24.44 35.94 -6.09
N GLU A 162 23.48 36.43 -5.31
CA GLU A 162 23.40 37.85 -4.94
C GLU A 162 24.58 38.25 -4.05
N SER A 163 24.95 37.41 -3.08
CA SER A 163 26.15 37.66 -2.27
C SER A 163 27.42 37.75 -3.13
N GLU A 164 27.61 36.86 -4.11
CA GLU A 164 28.74 36.90 -5.04
C GLU A 164 28.70 38.09 -6.01
N SER A 165 27.51 38.56 -6.38
CA SER A 165 27.35 39.72 -7.26
C SER A 165 27.75 41.01 -6.53
N VAL A 166 27.40 41.14 -5.25
CA VAL A 166 27.67 42.33 -4.43
C VAL A 166 29.07 42.30 -3.79
N TYR A 167 29.49 41.15 -3.24
CA TYR A 167 30.69 41.00 -2.41
C TYR A 167 31.77 40.09 -3.02
N GLY A 168 31.58 39.57 -4.24
CA GLY A 168 32.54 38.64 -4.86
C GLY A 168 32.73 37.33 -4.07
N GLN A 169 33.61 36.44 -4.54
CA GLN A 169 33.89 35.16 -3.88
C GLN A 169 34.64 35.29 -2.55
N THR A 170 35.30 36.43 -2.29
CA THR A 170 36.12 36.67 -1.09
C THR A 170 35.41 37.45 0.00
N GLY A 171 34.12 37.78 -0.18
CA GLY A 171 33.32 38.57 0.77
C GLY A 171 33.67 40.06 0.82
N LYS A 172 34.54 40.55 -0.08
CA LYS A 172 34.90 41.97 -0.20
C LYS A 172 34.03 42.64 -1.26
N THR A 173 33.34 43.72 -0.91
CA THR A 173 32.53 44.54 -1.82
C THR A 173 33.25 44.76 -3.15
N LYS A 174 32.68 44.30 -4.26
CA LYS A 174 33.32 44.37 -5.59
C LYS A 174 33.63 45.80 -6.03
N TYR A 175 32.85 46.77 -5.55
CA TYR A 175 32.87 48.15 -6.01
C TYR A 175 33.59 49.13 -5.07
N GLY A 176 34.31 48.64 -4.05
CA GLY A 176 35.17 49.47 -3.17
C GLY A 176 34.45 50.48 -2.26
N ASN A 177 33.16 50.73 -2.47
CA ASN A 177 32.31 51.52 -1.59
C ASN A 177 31.70 50.62 -0.53
N GLY A 178 31.48 51.15 0.68
CA GLY A 178 31.06 50.43 1.89
C GLY A 178 29.80 49.54 1.76
N PRO A 179 29.38 48.86 2.83
CA PRO A 179 28.37 47.80 2.76
C PRO A 179 27.10 48.25 2.02
N GLN A 180 26.75 47.56 0.94
CA GLN A 180 25.55 47.82 0.16
C GLN A 180 24.36 47.03 0.73
N LYS A 181 23.19 47.68 0.83
CA LYS A 181 21.93 47.04 1.23
C LYS A 181 21.60 45.91 0.25
N SER A 182 21.37 44.71 0.77
CA SER A 182 20.78 43.60 0.02
C SER A 182 19.41 44.00 -0.54
N ILE A 183 19.12 43.59 -1.79
CA ILE A 183 17.88 43.88 -2.52
C ILE A 183 17.05 42.58 -2.61
N LEU A 184 17.12 41.71 -1.60
CA LEU A 184 16.31 40.50 -1.56
C LEU A 184 14.83 40.87 -1.39
N ASN A 185 14.15 41.07 -2.52
CA ASN A 185 12.69 41.03 -2.60
C ASN A 185 12.27 39.57 -2.58
N VAL A 186 12.07 39.05 -1.37
CA VAL A 186 11.46 37.74 -1.16
C VAL A 186 10.01 37.85 -1.64
N ARG A 187 9.67 37.16 -2.74
CA ARG A 187 8.26 36.88 -3.05
C ARG A 187 7.79 35.80 -2.09
N THR A 188 7.12 36.21 -1.02
CA THR A 188 6.26 35.33 -0.21
C THR A 188 5.00 35.00 -0.98
#